data_AF-V6HAM8-F1
#
_entry.id   AF-V6HAM8-F1
#
_cell.length_a   1.000
_cell.length_b   1.000
_cell.length_c   1.000
_cell.angle_alpha   90.00
_cell.angle_beta   90.00
_cell.angle_gamma   90.00
#
_symmetry.space_group_name_H-M   'P 1'
#
loop_
_entity.id
_entity.type
_entity.pdbx_description
1 polymer ?
#
loop_
_entity_poly.entity_id
_entity_poly.type
_entity_poly.pdbx_seq_one_letter_code
_entity_poly.pdbx_strand_id
1 'polypeptide(L)'
;MIQPEKDILAGNGLLTTYCKSEITPSGVELRITYVFQDEIHPNLMKDFFYRIYRRFKYGRTADIESIRVKLNPEGNLSEIDLTNVYSSDQIFLQDPVEHYDSILKPTQMEFRNLRPVLFVNTWNHMFGEKDTNPDLPKMEILGGELRYGSRELLESYFKGRL
;
A
#
# COMPACT_ATOMS: atom_id res chain seq x y z
N MET A 1 -2.25 3.63 8.05
CA MET A 1 -2.34 4.10 6.66
C MET A 1 -3.54 5.03 6.55
N ILE A 2 -3.48 6.03 5.68
CA ILE A 2 -4.58 6.93 5.39
C ILE A 2 -4.90 6.84 3.90
N GLN A 3 -6.16 6.66 3.53
CA GLN A 3 -6.61 6.53 2.14
C GLN A 3 -7.75 7.50 1.85
N PRO A 4 -7.86 8.06 0.62
CA PRO A 4 -9.00 8.89 0.23
C PRO A 4 -10.33 8.14 0.41
N GLU A 5 -11.29 8.77 1.07
CA GLU A 5 -12.58 8.14 1.39
C GLU A 5 -13.32 7.70 0.13
N LYS A 6 -13.29 8.54 -0.92
CA LYS A 6 -13.92 8.23 -2.21
C LYS A 6 -13.37 6.95 -2.86
N ASP A 7 -12.11 6.62 -2.61
CA ASP A 7 -11.44 5.45 -3.19
C ASP A 7 -11.92 4.17 -2.49
N ILE A 8 -12.02 4.24 -1.16
CA ILE A 8 -12.59 3.17 -0.34
C ILE A 8 -14.05 2.92 -0.75
N LEU A 9 -14.87 3.97 -0.83
CA LEU A 9 -16.29 3.87 -1.19
C LEU A 9 -16.52 3.38 -2.62
N ALA A 10 -15.56 3.59 -3.54
CA ALA A 10 -15.59 3.04 -4.89
C ALA A 10 -15.34 1.53 -4.93
N GLY A 11 -14.93 0.92 -3.82
CA GLY A 11 -14.58 -0.51 -3.76
C GLY A 11 -13.09 -0.76 -3.96
N ASN A 12 -12.24 0.23 -3.71
CA ASN A 12 -10.78 0.13 -3.76
C ASN A 12 -10.13 0.10 -2.36
N GLY A 13 -10.93 -0.19 -1.34
CA GLY A 13 -10.47 -0.19 0.05
C GLY A 13 -9.50 -1.32 0.37
N LEU A 14 -8.74 -1.15 1.45
CA LEU A 14 -7.91 -2.20 2.04
C LEU A 14 -8.79 -3.35 2.57
N LEU A 15 -8.56 -4.57 2.09
CA LEU A 15 -9.22 -5.78 2.57
C LEU A 15 -8.53 -6.39 3.78
N THR A 16 -7.20 -6.51 3.72
CA THR A 16 -6.41 -7.20 4.76
C THR A 16 -4.94 -6.81 4.69
N THR A 17 -4.20 -7.12 5.75
CA THR A 17 -2.77 -6.85 5.85
C THR A 17 -2.05 -8.09 6.34
N TYR A 18 -0.98 -8.44 5.65
CA TYR A 18 -0.10 -9.52 6.03
C TYR A 18 1.24 -9.00 6.48
N CYS A 19 1.85 -9.66 7.46
CA CYS A 19 3.20 -9.36 7.89
C CYS A 19 4.04 -10.62 7.91
N LYS A 20 5.22 -10.52 7.28
CA LYS A 20 6.31 -11.47 7.46
C LYS A 20 7.42 -10.74 8.20
N SER A 21 7.92 -11.33 9.29
CA SER A 21 9.04 -10.79 10.04
C SER A 21 10.27 -11.65 9.86
N GLU A 22 11.45 -11.03 9.88
CA GLU A 22 12.75 -11.68 9.83
C GLU A 22 13.70 -10.99 10.81
N ILE A 23 14.35 -11.77 11.68
CA ILE A 23 15.37 -11.26 12.59
C ILE A 23 16.69 -11.22 11.83
N THR A 24 17.36 -10.08 11.87
CA THR A 24 18.65 -9.84 11.23
C THR A 24 19.68 -9.39 12.27
N PRO A 25 20.99 -9.43 11.96
CA PRO A 25 22.00 -8.85 12.84
C PRO A 25 21.81 -7.34 13.12
N SER A 26 21.08 -6.63 12.25
CA SER A 26 20.83 -5.18 12.36
C SER A 26 19.49 -4.84 13.04
N GLY A 27 18.75 -5.83 13.54
CA GLY A 27 17.43 -5.66 14.14
C GLY A 27 16.37 -6.54 13.46
N VAL A 28 15.15 -6.03 13.30
CA VAL A 28 14.03 -6.79 12.71
C VAL A 28 13.60 -6.16 11.40
N GLU A 29 13.48 -6.95 10.33
CA GLU A 29 12.83 -6.53 9.09
C GLU A 29 11.40 -7.09 9.04
N LEU A 30 10.43 -6.21 8.81
CA LEU A 30 9.03 -6.56 8.60
C LEU A 30 8.67 -6.28 7.15
N ARG A 31 8.18 -7.27 6.43
CA ARG A 31 7.52 -7.11 5.14
C ARG A 31 6.03 -7.03 5.36
N ILE A 32 5.47 -5.83 5.22
CA ILE A 32 4.03 -5.60 5.35
C ILE A 32 3.44 -5.62 3.94
N THR A 33 2.46 -6.48 3.71
CA THR A 33 1.73 -6.60 2.45
C THR A 33 0.29 -6.19 2.64
N TYR A 34 -0.14 -5.19 1.89
CA TYR A 34 -1.50 -4.69 1.83
C TYR A 34 -2.22 -5.35 0.66
N VAL A 35 -3.44 -5.82 0.91
CA VAL A 35 -4.31 -6.35 -0.14
C VAL A 35 -5.48 -5.40 -0.28
N PHE A 36 -5.56 -4.72 -1.41
CA PHE A 36 -6.66 -3.84 -1.78
C PHE A 36 -7.69 -4.60 -2.61
N GLN A 37 -8.94 -4.17 -2.53
CA GLN A 37 -10.04 -4.88 -3.15
C GLN A 37 -9.99 -4.90 -4.68
N ASP A 38 -9.50 -3.84 -5.30
CA ASP A 38 -9.32 -3.72 -6.75
C ASP A 38 -8.18 -2.75 -7.05
N GLU A 39 -8.16 -2.10 -8.22
CA GLU A 39 -7.37 -0.91 -8.56
C GLU A 39 -8.22 -0.14 -9.57
N ILE A 40 -9.01 0.82 -9.08
CA ILE A 40 -10.08 1.45 -9.86
C ILE A 40 -9.55 2.71 -10.53
N HIS A 41 -9.47 2.68 -11.85
CA HIS A 41 -9.00 3.84 -12.60
C HIS A 41 -10.06 4.97 -12.54
N PRO A 42 -9.68 6.25 -12.31
CA PRO A 42 -10.62 7.37 -12.21
C PRO A 42 -11.51 7.55 -13.45
N ASN A 43 -10.99 7.17 -14.62
CA ASN A 43 -11.75 7.06 -15.87
C ASN A 43 -12.40 5.67 -16.02
N LEU A 44 -13.74 5.63 -15.97
CA LEU A 44 -14.55 4.41 -16.03
C LEU A 44 -14.33 3.54 -17.30
N MET A 45 -14.11 4.17 -18.46
CA MET A 45 -13.88 3.42 -19.70
C MET A 45 -12.52 2.75 -19.70
N LYS A 46 -11.49 3.46 -19.23
CA LYS A 46 -10.14 2.88 -19.05
C LYS A 46 -10.16 1.79 -17.99
N ASP A 47 -10.86 2.01 -16.87
CA ASP A 47 -11.02 1.05 -15.79
C ASP A 47 -11.57 -0.29 -16.29
N PHE A 48 -12.65 -0.25 -17.08
CA PHE A 48 -13.27 -1.45 -17.63
C PHE A 48 -12.28 -2.32 -18.42
N PHE A 49 -11.52 -1.72 -19.36
CA PHE A 49 -10.53 -2.47 -20.13
C PHE A 49 -9.33 -2.92 -19.29
N TYR A 50 -8.89 -2.08 -18.34
CA TYR A 50 -7.76 -2.36 -17.47
C TYR A 50 -8.05 -3.55 -16.54
N ARG A 51 -9.25 -3.61 -15.95
CA ARG A 51 -9.69 -4.72 -15.10
C ARG A 51 -9.77 -6.03 -15.87
N ILE A 52 -10.27 -6.00 -17.12
CA ILE A 52 -10.27 -7.17 -18.01
C ILE A 52 -8.84 -7.66 -18.25
N TYR A 53 -7.93 -6.75 -18.62
CA TYR A 53 -6.52 -7.08 -18.84
C TYR A 53 -5.85 -7.70 -17.60
N ARG A 54 -6.03 -7.08 -16.42
CA ARG A 54 -5.44 -7.58 -15.16
C ARG A 54 -5.97 -8.95 -14.78
N ARG A 55 -7.27 -9.20 -14.98
CA ARG A 55 -7.87 -10.52 -14.76
C ARG A 55 -7.23 -11.58 -15.65
N PHE A 56 -6.98 -11.28 -16.93
CA PHE A 56 -6.30 -12.22 -17.83
C PHE A 56 -4.82 -12.41 -17.51
N LYS A 57 -4.09 -11.35 -17.17
CA LYS A 57 -2.64 -11.40 -16.93
C LYS A 57 -2.27 -11.99 -15.57
N TYR A 58 -2.99 -11.61 -14.52
CA TYR A 58 -2.64 -11.94 -13.14
C TYR A 58 -3.61 -12.92 -12.48
N GLY A 59 -4.80 -13.14 -13.06
CA GLY A 59 -5.81 -14.03 -12.48
C GLY A 59 -6.48 -13.49 -11.22
N ARG A 60 -6.34 -12.18 -10.95
CA ARG A 60 -6.93 -11.45 -9.81
C ARG A 60 -7.32 -10.02 -10.22
N THR A 61 -8.32 -9.45 -9.57
CA THR A 61 -8.62 -8.00 -9.63
C THR A 61 -8.07 -7.23 -8.44
N ALA A 62 -8.00 -7.89 -7.28
CA ALA A 62 -7.40 -7.35 -6.06
C ALA A 62 -5.97 -6.89 -6.33
N ASP A 63 -5.58 -5.76 -5.76
CA ASP A 63 -4.22 -5.23 -5.83
C ASP A 63 -3.40 -5.59 -4.58
N ILE A 64 -2.10 -5.83 -4.75
CA ILE A 64 -1.22 -6.35 -3.70
C ILE A 64 0.08 -5.55 -3.68
N GLU A 65 0.22 -4.74 -2.64
CA GLU A 65 1.39 -3.89 -2.46
C GLU A 65 2.16 -4.23 -1.20
N SER A 66 3.49 -4.16 -1.28
CA SER A 66 4.37 -4.54 -0.18
C SER A 66 5.36 -3.42 0.15
N ILE A 67 5.54 -3.17 1.45
CA ILE A 67 6.57 -2.27 1.98
C ILE A 67 7.51 -3.05 2.90
N ARG A 68 8.74 -2.56 3.08
CA ARG A 68 9.63 -3.07 4.12
C ARG A 68 9.75 -2.04 5.24
N VAL A 69 9.62 -2.50 6.47
CA VAL A 69 9.79 -1.70 7.69
C VAL A 69 10.94 -2.31 8.47
N LYS A 70 11.98 -1.53 8.73
CA LYS A 70 13.14 -1.99 9.50
C LYS A 70 13.12 -1.37 10.88
N LEU A 71 13.22 -2.22 11.89
CA LEU A 71 13.39 -1.86 13.29
C LEU A 71 14.85 -2.11 13.68
N ASN A 72 15.43 -1.20 14.44
CA ASN A 72 16.76 -1.38 15.02
C ASN A 72 16.74 -2.41 16.17
N PRO A 73 17.89 -2.80 16.75
CA PRO A 73 17.94 -3.78 17.85
C PRO A 73 17.16 -3.35 19.10
N GLU A 74 16.97 -2.05 19.32
CA GLU A 74 16.17 -1.50 20.41
C GLU A 74 14.66 -1.53 20.12
N GLY A 75 14.24 -2.00 18.94
CA GLY A 75 12.84 -2.08 18.52
C GLY A 75 12.27 -0.77 17.97
N ASN A 76 13.09 0.27 17.80
CA ASN A 76 12.67 1.55 17.23
C ASN A 76 12.67 1.48 15.69
N LEU A 77 11.75 2.22 15.06
CA LEU A 77 11.75 2.37 13.61
C LEU A 77 13.08 2.97 13.14
N SER A 78 13.73 2.30 12.20
CA SER A 78 14.97 2.76 11.55
C SER A 78 14.70 3.32 10.16
N GLU A 79 13.88 2.62 9.36
CA GLU A 79 13.46 3.09 8.04
C GLU A 79 12.21 2.35 7.54
N ILE A 80 11.51 3.00 6.60
CA ILE A 80 10.49 2.38 5.75
C ILE A 80 10.95 2.49 4.31
N ASP A 81 10.99 1.35 3.64
CA ASP A 81 11.39 1.23 2.25
C ASP A 81 10.15 1.01 1.39
N LEU A 82 9.93 1.97 0.49
CA LEU A 82 8.82 2.07 -0.44
C LEU A 82 9.28 1.81 -1.89
N THR A 83 10.29 0.96 -2.09
CA THR A 83 10.72 0.54 -3.43
C THR A 83 9.52 0.07 -4.27
N ASN A 84 9.39 0.64 -5.47
CA ASN A 84 8.36 0.40 -6.48
C ASN A 84 6.93 0.78 -6.06
N VAL A 85 6.74 1.39 -4.90
CA VAL A 85 5.42 1.77 -4.36
C VAL A 85 5.40 3.21 -3.83
N TYR A 86 6.43 4.00 -4.10
CA TYR A 86 6.50 5.38 -3.65
C TYR A 86 5.78 6.33 -4.61
N SER A 87 4.91 7.19 -4.09
CA SER A 87 4.10 8.11 -4.88
C SER A 87 4.84 9.36 -5.31
N SER A 88 5.89 9.76 -4.58
CA SER A 88 6.45 11.11 -4.70
C SER A 88 5.31 12.16 -4.57
N ASP A 89 5.35 13.22 -5.38
CA ASP A 89 4.36 14.31 -5.42
C ASP A 89 3.10 13.98 -6.25
N GLN A 90 2.90 12.73 -6.69
CA GLN A 90 1.73 12.35 -7.49
C GLN A 90 0.44 12.43 -6.68
N ILE A 91 -0.63 12.88 -7.35
CA ILE A 91 -1.97 13.05 -6.76
C ILE A 91 -2.91 11.91 -7.17
N PHE A 92 -4.09 11.86 -6.56
CA PHE A 92 -5.03 10.76 -6.73
C PHE A 92 -5.51 10.59 -8.17
N LEU A 93 -5.60 11.66 -8.96
CA LEU A 93 -6.08 11.63 -10.34
C LEU A 93 -4.95 11.55 -11.38
N GLN A 94 -3.71 11.30 -10.95
CA GLN A 94 -2.55 11.18 -11.83
C GLN A 94 -2.75 10.04 -12.85
N ASP A 95 -2.46 10.32 -14.13
CA ASP A 95 -2.58 9.38 -15.25
C ASP A 95 -1.59 9.79 -16.37
N PRO A 96 -0.54 9.00 -16.67
CA PRO A 96 -0.20 7.73 -16.02
C PRO A 96 0.35 7.94 -14.60
N VAL A 97 0.22 6.91 -13.75
CA VAL A 97 0.94 6.84 -12.48
C VAL A 97 2.31 6.21 -12.71
N GLU A 98 3.35 6.85 -12.22
CA GLU A 98 4.72 6.36 -12.22
C GLU A 98 5.06 5.69 -10.88
N HIS A 99 5.86 4.63 -10.93
CA HIS A 99 6.34 3.92 -9.74
C HIS A 99 7.73 4.44 -9.39
N TYR A 100 7.86 5.06 -8.21
CA TYR A 100 9.15 5.53 -7.70
C TYR A 100 9.65 4.69 -6.53
N ASP A 101 10.88 4.98 -6.11
CA ASP A 101 11.54 4.39 -4.96
C ASP A 101 11.84 5.45 -3.90
N SER A 102 11.71 5.09 -2.64
CA SER A 102 12.18 5.92 -1.53
C SER A 102 12.47 5.09 -0.28
N ILE A 103 13.47 5.52 0.50
CA ILE A 103 13.75 5.02 1.83
C ILE A 103 13.51 6.17 2.80
N LEU A 104 12.43 6.06 3.58
CA LEU A 104 12.00 7.06 4.54
C LEU A 104 12.61 6.78 5.90
N LYS A 105 13.24 7.80 6.49
CA LYS A 105 13.70 7.78 7.88
C LYS A 105 12.60 8.30 8.82
N PRO A 106 12.59 7.90 10.11
CA PRO A 106 11.62 8.39 11.08
C PRO A 106 11.48 9.93 11.11
N THR A 107 12.57 10.66 10.91
CA THR A 107 12.57 12.14 10.90
C THR A 107 11.78 12.76 9.75
N GLN A 108 11.46 11.99 8.71
CA GLN A 108 10.66 12.43 7.56
C GLN A 108 9.17 12.09 7.72
N MET A 109 8.82 11.30 8.74
CA MET A 109 7.49 10.71 8.87
C MET A 109 6.65 11.43 9.91
N GLU A 110 5.35 11.53 9.64
CA GLU A 110 4.36 11.82 10.66
C GLU A 110 4.11 10.55 11.51
N PHE A 111 4.01 10.74 12.83
CA PHE A 111 3.62 9.68 13.75
C PHE A 111 2.31 10.02 14.45
N ARG A 112 1.39 9.06 14.47
CA ARG A 112 0.16 9.11 15.26
C ARG A 112 0.12 7.92 16.21
N ASN A 113 -0.01 8.17 17.51
CA ASN A 113 -0.02 7.11 18.53
C ASN A 113 1.16 6.13 18.38
N LEU A 114 2.38 6.67 18.17
CA LEU A 114 3.62 5.92 17.95
C LEU A 114 3.67 5.08 16.65
N ARG A 115 2.72 5.23 15.75
CA ARG A 115 2.69 4.54 14.45
C ARG A 115 3.08 5.49 13.33
N PRO A 116 4.01 5.09 12.42
CA PRO A 116 4.31 5.86 11.24
C PRO A 116 3.07 5.92 10.33
N VAL A 117 2.78 7.12 9.83
CA VAL A 117 1.67 7.35 8.90
C VAL A 117 2.18 7.26 7.46
N LEU A 118 1.47 6.51 6.65
CA LEU A 118 1.63 6.47 5.19
C LEU A 118 0.30 6.83 4.55
N PHE A 119 0.34 7.71 3.57
CA PHE A 119 -0.79 8.13 2.75
C PHE A 119 -0.83 7.32 1.47
N VAL A 120 -2.00 6.80 1.10
CA VAL A 120 -2.28 6.33 -0.26
C VAL A 120 -2.61 7.54 -1.11
N ASN A 121 -1.72 7.87 -2.03
CA ASN A 121 -1.79 9.12 -2.78
C ASN A 121 -2.37 8.96 -4.18
N THR A 122 -2.35 7.75 -4.75
CA THR A 122 -2.83 7.46 -6.10
C THR A 122 -3.91 6.37 -6.08
N TRP A 123 -4.72 6.32 -7.14
CA TRP A 123 -5.77 5.32 -7.33
C TRP A 123 -5.24 3.88 -7.49
N ASN A 124 -3.96 3.73 -7.85
CA ASN A 124 -3.25 2.45 -7.88
C ASN A 124 -2.40 2.19 -6.62
N HIS A 125 -2.75 2.78 -5.49
CA HIS A 125 -2.19 2.49 -4.17
C HIS A 125 -0.71 2.83 -3.94
N MET A 126 -0.17 3.85 -4.62
CA MET A 126 1.18 4.35 -4.30
C MET A 126 1.19 5.12 -2.98
N PHE A 127 2.22 4.90 -2.18
CA PHE A 127 2.37 5.44 -0.82
C PHE A 127 3.31 6.64 -0.74
N GLY A 128 3.01 7.57 0.16
CA GLY A 128 3.93 8.65 0.53
C GLY A 128 3.88 8.96 2.02
N GLU A 129 4.92 9.64 2.51
CA GLU A 129 4.98 10.18 3.86
C GLU A 129 4.16 11.46 4.04
N LYS A 130 3.74 12.08 2.92
CA LYS A 130 2.93 13.29 2.88
C LYS A 130 1.62 13.06 2.15
N ASP A 131 0.62 13.81 2.56
CA ASP A 131 -0.64 13.97 1.88
C ASP A 131 -0.47 14.87 0.63
N THR A 132 -0.56 14.28 -0.56
CA THR A 132 -0.56 15.04 -1.83
C THR A 132 -1.98 15.43 -2.27
N ASN A 133 -3.00 15.07 -1.49
CA ASN A 133 -4.41 15.28 -1.80
C ASN A 133 -5.15 15.98 -0.65
N PRO A 134 -4.71 17.17 -0.19
CA PRO A 134 -5.25 17.82 1.00
C PRO A 134 -6.76 18.07 0.93
N ASP A 135 -7.29 18.33 -0.26
CA ASP A 135 -8.71 18.64 -0.48
C ASP A 135 -9.63 17.40 -0.53
N LEU A 136 -9.06 16.19 -0.54
CA LEU A 136 -9.86 14.96 -0.48
C LEU A 136 -10.14 14.58 0.97
N PRO A 137 -11.40 14.27 1.33
CA PRO A 137 -11.73 13.58 2.58
C PRO A 137 -10.98 12.24 2.67
N LYS A 138 -10.55 11.88 3.88
CA LYS A 138 -9.69 10.71 4.12
C LYS A 138 -10.20 9.90 5.28
N MET A 139 -9.97 8.60 5.18
CA MET A 139 -10.15 7.69 6.29
C MET A 139 -8.81 7.18 6.77
N GLU A 140 -8.61 7.22 8.09
CA GLU A 140 -7.48 6.54 8.72
C GLU A 140 -7.84 5.07 8.94
N ILE A 141 -7.05 4.20 8.32
CA ILE A 141 -7.21 2.75 8.43
C ILE A 141 -6.35 2.28 9.60
N LEU A 142 -7.00 2.11 10.76
CA LEU A 142 -6.39 1.71 12.01
C LEU A 142 -6.32 0.18 12.15
N GLY A 143 -5.49 -0.46 11.32
CA GLY A 143 -5.19 -1.90 11.44
C GLY A 143 -6.35 -2.83 11.07
N GLY A 144 -6.15 -3.64 10.04
CA GLY A 144 -6.98 -4.82 9.76
C GLY A 144 -6.49 -6.04 10.54
N GLU A 145 -7.15 -7.18 10.34
CA GLU A 145 -6.64 -8.48 10.79
C GLU A 145 -5.21 -8.67 10.27
N LEU A 146 -4.22 -8.71 11.18
CA LEU A 146 -2.83 -8.97 10.84
C LEU A 146 -2.64 -10.48 10.70
N ARG A 147 -2.39 -10.93 9.47
CA ARG A 147 -2.13 -12.34 9.20
C ARG A 147 -0.65 -12.59 8.93
N TYR A 148 -0.14 -13.73 9.37
CA TYR A 148 1.23 -14.14 9.11
C TYR A 148 1.30 -14.97 7.82
N GLY A 149 2.15 -14.58 6.87
CA GLY A 149 2.29 -15.27 5.58
C GLY A 149 3.26 -14.57 4.63
N SER A 150 3.77 -15.28 3.62
CA SER A 150 4.62 -14.70 2.57
C SER A 150 3.79 -14.13 1.42
N ARG A 151 4.37 -13.21 0.63
CA ARG A 151 3.68 -12.61 -0.53
C ARG A 151 3.27 -13.68 -1.55
N GLU A 152 4.12 -14.68 -1.77
CA GLU A 152 3.87 -15.77 -2.72
C GLU A 152 2.66 -16.63 -2.31
N LEU A 153 2.51 -16.87 -0.99
CA LEU A 153 1.35 -17.58 -0.45
C LEU A 153 0.04 -16.78 -0.66
N LEU A 154 0.11 -15.44 -0.57
CA LEU A 154 -1.02 -14.55 -0.83
C LEU A 154 -1.42 -14.54 -2.28
N GLU A 155 -0.45 -14.36 -3.16
CA GLU A 155 -0.68 -14.39 -4.59
C GLU A 155 -1.33 -15.72 -4.98
N SER A 156 -0.90 -16.84 -4.39
CA SER A 156 -1.55 -18.15 -4.60
C SER A 156 -2.96 -18.25 -4.01
N TYR A 157 -3.23 -17.65 -2.84
CA TYR A 157 -4.56 -17.69 -2.20
C TYR A 157 -5.61 -16.92 -3.00
N PHE A 158 -5.24 -15.75 -3.52
CA PHE A 158 -6.11 -14.91 -4.33
C PHE A 158 -6.17 -15.34 -5.80
N LYS A 159 -5.27 -16.23 -6.24
CA LYS A 159 -5.31 -16.80 -7.59
C LYS A 159 -6.60 -17.62 -7.79
N GLY A 160 -7.51 -17.12 -8.63
CA GLY A 160 -8.78 -17.79 -8.93
C GLY A 160 -9.88 -17.59 -7.89
N ARG A 161 -9.70 -16.69 -6.91
CA ARG A 161 -10.75 -16.22 -6.01
C ARG A 161 -10.92 -14.71 -6.17
N LEU A 162 -12.12 -14.33 -6.65
CA LEU A 162 -12.59 -13.00 -7.08
C LEU A 162 -12.21 -12.66 -8.53
#